data_AF-A0A7W0RIX4-F1
#
_entry.id   AF-A0A7W0RIX4-F1
#
_cell.length_a   1.000
_cell.length_b   1.000
_cell.length_c   1.000
_cell.angle_alpha   90.00
_cell.angle_beta   90.00
_cell.angle_gamma   90.00
#
_symmetry.space_group_name_H-M   'P 1'
#
loop_
_entity.id
_entity.type
_entity.pdbx_description
1 polymer ?
#
loop_
_entity_poly.entity_id
_entity_poly.type
_entity_poly.pdbx_seq_one_letter_code
_entity_poly.pdbx_strand_id
1 'polypeptide(L)'
;MAGVPVLPVELCLGQLAEDLRLIDLVVAIDSALHRELCSLDDIIAAIRPRQRGLPVLRRALALCDGRSESAWETILRLLYMSAEIEVEPQHEIRNSQGEVVARGDLRIKGTNRLSEYDGAYHRDRAQHQDDLKREKMLSRLGMQRYGYIATEIVHEAGQIVRDAEDVCGLPHSPQRLGTWLTWVTESTLTWDGKRRLLRRLHRYTNPLRGRGARRRIARV
;
A
#
# COMPACT_ATOMS: atom_id res chain seq x y z
N MET A 1 -30.39 -13.92 17.79
CA MET A 1 -30.62 -13.10 16.58
C MET A 1 -29.63 -13.54 15.54
N ALA A 2 -30.08 -13.98 14.35
CA ALA A 2 -29.18 -14.19 13.23
C ALA A 2 -28.74 -12.79 12.72
N GLY A 3 -27.43 -12.56 12.60
CA GLY A 3 -26.89 -11.29 12.12
C GLY A 3 -27.26 -11.00 10.67
N VAL A 4 -26.93 -9.79 10.20
CA VAL A 4 -27.09 -9.43 8.78
C VAL A 4 -26.01 -10.18 7.96
N PRO A 5 -26.38 -10.89 6.89
CA PRO A 5 -25.40 -11.55 6.03
C PRO A 5 -24.50 -10.50 5.37
N VAL A 6 -23.20 -10.59 5.64
CA VAL A 6 -22.16 -9.78 5.00
C VAL A 6 -21.38 -10.64 4.02
N LEU A 7 -20.86 -10.01 2.96
CA LEU A 7 -20.01 -10.71 2.00
C LEU A 7 -18.64 -11.00 2.65
N PRO A 8 -18.06 -12.20 2.47
CA PRO A 8 -16.70 -12.51 2.90
C PRO A 8 -15.66 -11.52 2.36
N VAL A 9 -14.57 -11.30 3.11
CA VAL A 9 -13.59 -10.24 2.83
C VAL A 9 -12.85 -10.50 1.51
N GLU A 10 -12.46 -11.75 1.26
CA GLU A 10 -11.80 -12.20 0.04
C GLU A 10 -12.67 -11.96 -1.21
N LEU A 11 -13.98 -12.16 -1.10
CA LEU A 11 -14.93 -11.84 -2.17
C LEU A 11 -15.13 -10.33 -2.33
N CYS A 12 -15.14 -9.57 -1.23
CA CYS A 12 -15.16 -8.10 -1.26
C CYS A 12 -13.94 -7.54 -1.99
N LEU A 13 -12.73 -8.00 -1.66
CA LEU A 13 -11.49 -7.57 -2.30
C LEU A 13 -11.49 -7.88 -3.81
N GLY A 14 -11.97 -9.06 -4.20
CA GLY A 14 -12.16 -9.42 -5.60
C GLY A 14 -13.12 -8.48 -6.35
N GLN A 15 -14.18 -8.00 -5.69
CA GLN A 15 -15.10 -7.01 -6.25
C GLN A 15 -14.51 -5.60 -6.30
N LEU A 16 -13.77 -5.20 -5.26
CA LEU A 16 -13.08 -3.89 -5.22
C LEU A 16 -12.10 -3.72 -6.38
N ALA A 17 -11.51 -4.81 -6.87
CA ALA A 17 -10.65 -4.78 -8.05
C ALA A 17 -11.35 -4.26 -9.32
N GLU A 18 -12.69 -4.29 -9.39
CA GLU A 18 -13.44 -3.70 -10.51
C GLU A 18 -13.34 -2.16 -10.53
N ASP A 19 -13.21 -1.54 -9.36
CA ASP A 19 -13.35 -0.09 -9.17
C ASP A 19 -12.05 0.60 -8.73
N LEU A 20 -11.26 -0.07 -7.88
CA LEU A 20 -9.98 0.43 -7.38
C LEU A 20 -8.85 0.28 -8.40
N ARG A 21 -7.80 1.08 -8.20
CA ARG A 21 -6.53 0.98 -8.95
C ARG A 21 -5.44 0.38 -8.08
N LEU A 22 -4.29 0.13 -8.70
CA LEU A 22 -3.26 -0.75 -8.14
C LEU A 22 -2.88 -0.38 -6.70
N ILE A 23 -2.49 0.87 -6.44
CA ILE A 23 -2.13 1.33 -5.09
C ILE A 23 -3.30 1.13 -4.12
N ASP A 24 -4.50 1.61 -4.48
CA ASP A 24 -5.68 1.56 -3.61
C ASP A 24 -6.07 0.10 -3.27
N LEU A 25 -5.93 -0.80 -4.25
CA LEU A 25 -6.25 -2.21 -4.07
C LEU A 25 -5.20 -2.94 -3.22
N VAL A 26 -3.91 -2.64 -3.40
CA VAL A 26 -2.86 -3.22 -2.55
C VAL A 26 -3.04 -2.74 -1.11
N VAL A 27 -3.34 -1.46 -0.88
CA VAL A 27 -3.64 -0.94 0.47
C VAL A 27 -4.82 -1.69 1.11
N ALA A 28 -5.89 -1.95 0.35
CA ALA A 28 -7.04 -2.70 0.87
C ALA A 28 -6.69 -4.16 1.19
N ILE A 29 -5.89 -4.82 0.34
CA ILE A 29 -5.44 -6.20 0.54
C ILE A 29 -4.49 -6.28 1.74
N ASP A 30 -3.45 -5.45 1.80
CA ASP A 30 -2.49 -5.41 2.92
C ASP A 30 -3.22 -5.19 4.25
N SER A 31 -4.18 -4.26 4.29
CA SER A 31 -4.98 -4.01 5.50
C SER A 31 -5.79 -5.24 5.94
N ALA A 32 -6.35 -6.00 4.99
CA ALA A 32 -7.09 -7.23 5.30
C ALA A 32 -6.16 -8.35 5.80
N LEU A 33 -4.98 -8.50 5.18
CA LEU A 33 -3.96 -9.47 5.57
C LEU A 33 -3.38 -9.15 6.95
N HIS A 34 -3.00 -7.88 7.19
CA HIS A 34 -2.45 -7.41 8.46
C HIS A 34 -3.41 -7.66 9.63
N ARG A 35 -4.71 -7.50 9.38
CA ARG A 35 -5.77 -7.74 10.37
C ARG A 35 -6.22 -9.20 10.43
N GLU A 36 -5.53 -10.10 9.72
CA GLU A 36 -5.83 -11.53 9.66
C GLU A 36 -7.29 -11.84 9.27
N LEU A 37 -7.90 -10.97 8.45
CA LEU A 37 -9.30 -11.13 8.01
C LEU A 37 -9.46 -12.18 6.90
N CYS A 38 -8.37 -12.44 6.18
CA CYS A 38 -8.24 -13.49 5.17
C CYS A 38 -6.75 -13.74 4.90
N SER A 39 -6.44 -14.85 4.23
CA SER A 39 -5.11 -15.15 3.69
C SER A 39 -5.01 -14.82 2.19
N LEU A 40 -3.80 -14.84 1.63
CA LEU A 40 -3.61 -14.75 0.18
C LEU A 40 -4.28 -15.91 -0.56
N ASP A 41 -4.22 -17.11 0.01
CA ASP A 41 -4.83 -18.31 -0.57
C ASP A 41 -6.35 -18.18 -0.63
N ASP A 42 -6.98 -17.58 0.38
CA ASP A 42 -8.41 -17.29 0.37
C ASP A 42 -8.79 -16.33 -0.77
N ILE A 43 -8.01 -15.26 -0.96
CA ILE A 43 -8.23 -14.30 -2.05
C ILE A 43 -8.06 -14.97 -3.41
N ILE A 44 -7.02 -15.81 -3.58
CA ILE A 44 -6.76 -16.55 -4.81
C ILE A 44 -7.89 -17.53 -5.11
N ALA A 45 -8.36 -18.27 -4.10
CA ALA A 45 -9.47 -19.20 -4.23
C ALA A 45 -10.79 -18.49 -4.59
N ALA A 46 -10.97 -17.25 -4.14
CA ALA A 46 -12.13 -16.41 -4.45
C ALA A 46 -12.12 -15.83 -5.89
N ILE A 47 -11.02 -15.95 -6.64
CA ILE A 47 -10.90 -15.42 -8.00
C ILE A 47 -11.82 -16.16 -8.97
N ARG A 48 -12.69 -15.42 -9.65
CA ARG A 48 -13.53 -15.96 -10.72
C ARG A 48 -12.92 -15.71 -12.11
N PRO A 49 -12.94 -16.71 -13.01
CA PRO A 49 -12.50 -16.52 -14.39
C PRO A 49 -13.24 -15.36 -15.06
N ARG A 50 -12.50 -14.52 -15.80
CA ARG A 50 -13.03 -13.36 -16.55
C ARG A 50 -13.76 -12.32 -15.69
N GLN A 51 -13.57 -12.31 -14.37
CA GLN A 51 -14.11 -11.23 -13.54
C GLN A 51 -13.50 -9.88 -13.92
N ARG A 52 -14.30 -8.83 -13.80
CA ARG A 52 -13.82 -7.46 -14.02
C ARG A 52 -12.76 -7.14 -12.96
N GLY A 53 -11.73 -6.41 -13.37
CA GLY A 53 -10.61 -6.10 -12.47
C GLY A 53 -9.57 -7.23 -12.29
N LEU A 54 -9.76 -8.40 -12.93
CA LEU A 54 -8.80 -9.52 -12.79
C LEU A 54 -7.34 -9.14 -13.09
N PRO A 55 -7.01 -8.34 -14.14
CA PRO A 55 -5.63 -7.93 -14.38
C PRO A 55 -5.03 -7.07 -13.25
N VAL A 56 -5.81 -6.16 -12.65
CA VAL A 56 -5.31 -5.34 -11.54
C VAL A 56 -5.21 -6.15 -10.26
N LEU A 57 -6.14 -7.07 -10.00
CA LEU A 57 -6.09 -7.99 -8.87
C LEU A 57 -4.82 -8.85 -8.89
N ARG A 58 -4.48 -9.41 -10.06
CA ARG A 58 -3.25 -10.21 -10.22
C ARG A 58 -1.99 -9.38 -9.94
N ARG A 59 -1.93 -8.14 -10.43
CA ARG A 59 -0.82 -7.22 -10.13
C ARG A 59 -0.76 -6.87 -8.65
N ALA A 60 -1.90 -6.61 -8.02
CA ALA A 60 -1.96 -6.28 -6.60
C ALA A 60 -1.50 -7.46 -5.73
N LEU A 61 -1.93 -8.69 -6.05
CA LEU A 61 -1.48 -9.91 -5.35
C LEU A 61 0.02 -10.19 -5.50
N ALA A 62 0.65 -9.71 -6.58
CA ALA A 62 2.09 -9.80 -6.75
C ALA A 62 2.87 -8.74 -5.95
N LEU A 63 2.18 -7.74 -5.41
CA LEU A 63 2.78 -6.59 -4.72
C LEU A 63 2.35 -6.48 -3.25
N CYS A 64 1.37 -7.25 -2.77
CA CYS A 64 0.89 -7.18 -1.41
C CYS A 64 1.88 -7.82 -0.42
N ASP A 65 1.91 -7.27 0.78
CA ASP A 65 2.65 -7.78 1.93
C ASP A 65 1.88 -7.37 3.20
N GLY A 66 1.28 -8.35 3.88
CA GLY A 66 0.45 -8.12 5.07
C GLY A 66 1.19 -7.60 6.30
N ARG A 67 2.52 -7.41 6.23
CA ARG A 67 3.30 -6.81 7.31
C ARG A 67 3.15 -5.29 7.39
N SER A 68 2.74 -4.60 6.33
CA SER A 68 2.48 -3.15 6.40
C SER A 68 1.32 -2.86 7.35
N GLU A 69 1.56 -2.04 8.39
CA GLU A 69 0.59 -1.80 9.48
C GLU A 69 -0.31 -0.60 9.18
N SER A 70 0.06 0.22 8.19
CA SER A 70 -0.70 1.37 7.73
C SER A 70 -0.73 1.47 6.20
N ALA A 71 -1.74 2.19 5.69
CA ALA A 71 -1.86 2.47 4.26
C ALA A 71 -0.62 3.20 3.71
N TRP A 72 -0.02 4.09 4.51
CA TRP A 72 1.13 4.87 4.07
C TRP A 72 2.43 4.07 4.06
N GLU A 73 2.59 3.09 4.96
CA GLU A 73 3.67 2.11 4.85
C GLU A 73 3.57 1.28 3.56
N THR A 74 2.37 0.80 3.22
CA THR A 74 2.13 0.12 1.94
C THR A 74 2.49 1.03 0.76
N ILE A 75 2.07 2.30 0.79
CA ILE A 75 2.34 3.26 -0.29
C ILE A 75 3.84 3.54 -0.42
N LEU A 76 4.56 3.75 0.69
CA LEU A 76 6.01 3.95 0.69
C LEU A 76 6.75 2.72 0.17
N ARG A 77 6.30 1.52 0.55
CA ARG A 77 6.82 0.25 0.03
C ARG A 77 6.64 0.13 -1.48
N LEU A 78 5.45 0.48 -1.99
CA LEU A 78 5.16 0.47 -3.42
C LEU A 78 5.99 1.51 -4.18
N LEU A 79 6.29 2.67 -3.59
CA LEU A 79 7.20 3.65 -4.18
C LEU A 79 8.57 3.01 -4.44
N TYR A 80 9.19 2.39 -3.42
CA TYR A 80 10.48 1.71 -3.58
C TYR A 80 10.44 0.58 -4.60
N MET A 81 9.43 -0.29 -4.53
CA MET A 81 9.27 -1.40 -5.48
C MET A 81 9.10 -0.90 -6.92
N SER A 82 8.37 0.20 -7.13
CA SER A 82 8.18 0.80 -8.45
C SER A 82 9.45 1.42 -9.05
N ALA A 83 10.40 1.80 -8.18
CA ALA A 83 11.72 2.30 -8.52
C ALA A 83 12.79 1.19 -8.60
N GLU A 84 12.39 -0.07 -8.46
CA GLU A 84 13.26 -1.26 -8.43
C GLU A 84 14.24 -1.28 -7.24
N ILE A 85 13.84 -0.68 -6.12
CA ILE A 85 14.59 -0.69 -4.86
C ILE A 85 13.95 -1.73 -3.95
N GLU A 86 14.71 -2.78 -3.61
CA GLU A 86 14.23 -3.83 -2.71
C GLU A 86 14.14 -3.33 -1.26
N VAL A 87 12.99 -3.59 -0.63
CA VAL A 87 12.75 -3.24 0.78
C VAL A 87 12.16 -4.41 1.54
N GLU A 88 12.46 -4.47 2.84
CA GLU A 88 11.97 -5.46 3.78
C GLU A 88 11.02 -4.78 4.79
N PRO A 89 9.71 -5.07 4.75
CA PRO A 89 8.75 -4.55 5.71
C PRO A 89 8.96 -5.11 7.12
N GLN A 90 8.70 -4.24 8.10
CA GLN A 90 8.70 -4.56 9.53
C GLN A 90 9.99 -5.29 9.97
N HIS A 91 11.14 -4.76 9.53
CA HIS A 91 12.44 -5.37 9.75
C HIS A 91 12.82 -5.31 11.24
N GLU A 92 13.10 -6.46 11.83
CA GLU A 92 13.55 -6.58 13.21
C GLU A 92 15.03 -6.22 13.35
N ILE A 93 15.33 -5.31 14.27
CA ILE A 93 16.67 -4.84 14.57
C ILE A 93 17.11 -5.54 15.84
N ARG A 94 18.25 -6.24 15.76
CA ARG A 94 18.77 -7.06 16.85
C ARG A 94 20.03 -6.47 17.45
N ASN A 95 20.18 -6.59 18.77
CA ASN A 95 21.41 -6.21 19.47
C ASN A 95 22.52 -7.28 19.29
N SER A 96 23.70 -7.04 19.87
CA SER A 96 24.83 -7.98 19.81
C SER A 96 24.57 -9.34 20.49
N GLN A 97 23.52 -9.45 21.31
CA GLN A 97 23.07 -10.67 21.97
C GLN A 97 22.00 -11.41 21.15
N GLY A 98 21.58 -10.85 20.00
CA GLY A 98 20.57 -11.43 19.12
C GLY A 98 19.12 -11.07 19.49
N GLU A 99 18.91 -10.27 20.53
CA GLU A 99 17.58 -9.87 21.00
C GLU A 99 17.00 -8.77 20.09
N VAL A 100 15.71 -8.85 19.77
CA VAL A 100 15.01 -7.79 19.03
C VAL A 100 14.82 -6.60 19.94
N VAL A 101 15.38 -5.45 19.55
CA VAL A 101 15.34 -4.21 20.34
C VAL A 101 14.52 -3.12 19.67
N ALA A 102 14.29 -3.23 18.36
CA ALA A 102 13.40 -2.34 17.61
C ALA A 102 12.91 -3.03 16.34
N ARG A 103 11.91 -2.41 15.70
CA ARG A 103 11.40 -2.77 14.39
C ARG A 103 11.21 -1.49 13.60
N GLY A 104 11.67 -1.46 12.35
CA GLY A 104 11.46 -0.34 11.44
C GLY A 104 10.47 -0.70 10.33
N ASP A 105 9.71 0.28 9.85
CA ASP A 105 8.64 0.05 8.88
C ASP A 105 9.15 -0.61 7.60
N LEU A 106 10.22 -0.05 7.01
CA LEU A 106 10.86 -0.59 5.81
C LEU A 106 12.37 -0.48 5.94
N ARG A 107 13.08 -1.58 5.77
CA ARG A 107 14.54 -1.56 5.58
C ARG A 107 14.87 -1.62 4.10
N ILE A 108 15.73 -0.74 3.60
CA ILE A 108 16.31 -0.90 2.27
C ILE A 108 17.28 -2.08 2.31
N LYS A 109 16.97 -3.13 1.55
CA LYS A 109 17.67 -4.42 1.62
C LYS A 109 19.16 -4.25 1.31
N GLY A 110 20.00 -4.92 2.10
CA GLY A 110 21.46 -4.82 1.98
C GLY A 110 22.07 -3.56 2.59
N THR A 111 21.28 -2.67 3.20
CA THR A 111 21.78 -1.44 3.83
C THR A 111 21.34 -1.33 5.30
N ASN A 112 21.80 -0.30 6.01
CA ASN A 112 21.32 0.04 7.36
C ASN A 112 20.27 1.16 7.35
N ARG A 113 19.68 1.48 6.18
CA ARG A 113 18.64 2.52 6.05
C ARG A 113 17.27 1.94 6.38
N LEU A 114 16.60 2.61 7.31
CA LEU A 114 15.20 2.43 7.65
C LEU A 114 14.42 3.62 7.14
N SER A 115 13.41 3.37 6.33
CA SER A 115 12.44 4.36 5.87
C SER A 115 11.16 4.15 6.65
N GLU A 116 10.73 5.17 7.39
CA GLU A 116 9.56 5.13 8.27
C GLU A 116 8.50 6.13 7.80
N TYR A 117 7.23 5.77 7.92
CA TYR A 117 6.14 6.71 7.73
C TYR A 117 5.89 7.48 9.01
N ASP A 118 6.22 8.78 9.01
CA ASP A 118 5.96 9.66 10.15
C ASP A 118 4.53 10.25 10.00
N GLY A 119 3.54 9.56 10.58
CA GLY A 119 2.16 10.04 10.62
C GLY A 119 2.02 11.45 11.21
N ALA A 120 1.09 12.25 10.69
CA ALA A 120 0.89 13.63 11.15
C ALA A 120 0.38 13.69 12.61
N TYR A 121 1.25 14.12 13.51
CA TYR A 121 0.99 14.85 14.76
C TYR A 121 -0.10 14.32 15.71
N HIS A 122 0.32 13.54 16.71
CA HIS A 122 0.03 13.81 18.12
C HIS A 122 1.21 13.35 18.97
N ARG A 123 2.37 14.04 18.85
CA ARG A 123 3.50 13.79 19.75
C ARG A 123 3.20 14.39 21.11
N ASP A 124 2.75 13.57 22.04
CA ASP A 124 2.62 13.97 23.43
C ASP A 124 4.03 14.10 24.07
N ARG A 125 4.20 14.91 25.12
CA ARG A 125 5.52 15.12 25.76
C ARG A 125 6.18 13.82 26.22
N ALA A 126 5.40 12.80 26.56
CA ALA A 126 5.89 11.47 26.93
C ALA A 126 6.57 10.75 25.74
N GLN A 127 6.05 10.89 24.52
CA GLN A 127 6.64 10.28 23.32
C GLN A 127 8.01 10.85 22.98
N HIS A 128 8.26 12.13 23.29
CA HIS A 128 9.55 12.75 22.99
C HIS A 128 10.74 12.06 23.70
N GLN A 129 10.56 11.61 24.96
CA GLN A 129 11.64 10.92 25.67
C GLN A 129 11.92 9.54 25.07
N ASP A 130 10.88 8.83 24.65
CA ASP A 130 11.02 7.50 24.08
C ASP A 130 11.57 7.57 22.65
N ASP A 131 11.20 8.58 21.87
CA ASP A 131 11.80 8.88 20.56
C ASP A 131 13.32 9.11 20.68
N LEU A 132 13.75 9.92 21.66
CA LEU A 132 15.18 10.16 21.90
C LEU A 132 15.93 8.89 22.34
N LYS A 133 15.29 8.01 23.13
CA LYS A 133 15.88 6.71 23.49
C LYS A 133 16.00 5.81 22.26
N ARG A 134 14.96 5.76 21.43
CA ARG A 134 14.91 4.98 20.18
C ARG A 134 16.01 5.44 19.23
N GLU A 135 16.15 6.74 19.02
CA GLU A 135 17.16 7.31 18.13
C GLU A 135 18.59 6.99 18.59
N LYS A 136 18.89 7.16 19.89
CA LYS A 136 20.20 6.77 20.46
C LYS A 136 20.49 5.29 20.28
N MET A 137 19.48 4.43 20.44
CA MET A 137 19.63 3.00 20.26
C MET A 137 19.90 2.64 18.80
N LEU A 138 19.11 3.17 17.86
CA LEU A 138 19.32 2.96 16.43
C LEU A 138 20.73 3.41 16.00
N SER A 139 21.16 4.57 16.48
CA SER A 139 22.50 5.11 16.24
C SER A 139 23.61 4.17 16.75
N ARG A 140 23.49 3.61 17.97
CA ARG A 140 24.45 2.64 18.52
C ARG A 140 24.56 1.35 17.70
N LEU A 141 23.50 0.99 16.99
CA LEU A 141 23.45 -0.18 16.11
C LEU A 141 23.84 0.16 14.66
N GLY A 142 24.23 1.41 14.38
CA GLY A 142 24.60 1.86 13.04
C GLY A 142 23.42 1.94 12.07
N MET A 143 22.19 1.98 12.59
CA MET A 143 20.96 2.13 11.79
C MET A 143 20.68 3.60 11.52
N GLN A 144 20.24 3.91 10.30
CA GLN A 144 19.88 5.26 9.88
C GLN A 144 18.38 5.33 9.61
N ARG A 145 17.65 6.13 10.38
CA ARG A 145 16.19 6.30 10.24
C ARG A 145 15.89 7.55 9.43
N TYR A 146 15.12 7.41 8.37
CA TYR A 146 14.56 8.51 7.59
C TYR A 146 13.03 8.43 7.69
N GLY A 147 12.44 9.44 8.33
CA GLY A 147 10.99 9.58 8.42
C GLY A 147 10.47 10.38 7.24
N TYR A 148 9.37 9.91 6.64
CA TYR A 148 8.70 10.58 5.53
C TYR A 148 7.23 10.79 5.87
N ILE A 149 6.71 11.99 5.59
CA ILE A 149 5.30 12.29 5.77
C ILE A 149 4.51 12.07 4.47
N ALA A 150 3.18 12.01 4.58
CA ALA A 150 2.29 11.75 3.45
C ALA A 150 2.50 12.72 2.28
N THR A 151 2.77 14.00 2.56
CA THR A 151 3.00 15.01 1.52
C THR A 151 4.30 14.75 0.76
N GLU A 152 5.37 14.34 1.45
CA GLU A 152 6.65 13.98 0.82
C GLU A 152 6.48 12.75 -0.07
N ILE A 153 5.79 11.71 0.41
CA ILE A 153 5.56 10.47 -0.36
C ILE A 153 4.83 10.76 -1.67
N VAL A 154 3.85 11.67 -1.67
CA VAL A 154 3.05 11.98 -2.86
C VAL A 154 3.75 12.99 -3.77
N HIS A 155 4.34 14.04 -3.22
CA HIS A 155 4.81 15.20 -3.99
C HIS A 155 6.33 15.27 -4.17
N GLU A 156 7.09 14.58 -3.31
CA GLU A 156 8.55 14.62 -3.24
C GLU A 156 9.16 13.22 -3.39
N ALA A 157 8.41 12.28 -3.99
CA ALA A 157 8.85 10.90 -4.22
C ALA A 157 10.23 10.78 -4.88
N GLY A 158 10.61 11.75 -5.73
CA GLY A 158 11.93 11.77 -6.34
C GLY A 158 13.07 12.04 -5.36
N GLN A 159 12.84 12.76 -4.27
CA GLN A 159 13.83 12.91 -3.21
C GLN A 159 13.96 11.61 -2.40
N ILE A 160 12.84 10.98 -2.06
CA ILE A 160 12.82 9.69 -1.34
C ILE A 160 13.56 8.59 -2.13
N VAL A 161 13.35 8.54 -3.45
CA VAL A 161 14.08 7.60 -4.32
C VAL A 161 15.56 7.96 -4.40
N ARG A 162 15.92 9.26 -4.47
CA ARG A 162 17.33 9.68 -4.44
C ARG A 162 18.03 9.27 -3.15
N ASP A 163 17.41 9.48 -2.00
CA ASP A 163 17.98 9.06 -0.70
C ASP A 163 18.26 7.55 -0.67
N ALA A 164 17.41 6.77 -1.34
CA ALA A 164 17.55 5.33 -1.46
C ALA A 164 18.62 4.92 -2.50
N GLU A 165 18.71 5.63 -3.63
CA GLU A 165 19.79 5.45 -4.60
C GLU A 165 21.16 5.69 -3.94
N ASP A 166 21.30 6.77 -3.16
CA ASP A 166 22.52 7.14 -2.46
C ASP A 166 23.02 6.01 -1.56
N VAL A 167 22.14 5.46 -0.70
CA VAL A 167 22.53 4.39 0.23
C VAL A 167 22.79 3.07 -0.48
N CYS A 168 22.16 2.84 -1.63
CA CYS A 168 22.42 1.66 -2.46
C CYS A 168 23.66 1.82 -3.36
N GLY A 169 24.26 3.01 -3.45
CA GLY A 169 25.33 3.32 -4.39
C GLY A 169 24.87 3.26 -5.85
N LEU A 170 23.59 3.50 -6.11
CA LEU A 170 23.02 3.48 -7.46
C LEU A 170 23.16 4.87 -8.12
N PRO A 171 23.34 4.93 -9.45
CA PRO A 171 23.33 6.21 -10.15
C PRO A 171 21.92 6.80 -10.14
N HIS A 172 21.83 8.12 -9.93
CA HIS A 172 20.55 8.83 -9.95
C HIS A 172 19.87 8.73 -11.31
N SER A 173 18.64 8.23 -11.32
CA SER A 173 17.84 8.09 -12.54
C SER A 173 16.39 8.56 -12.34
N PRO A 174 16.01 9.72 -12.91
CA PRO A 174 14.62 10.18 -12.89
C PRO A 174 13.63 9.19 -13.53
N GLN A 175 14.11 8.34 -14.44
CA GLN A 175 13.29 7.34 -15.12
C GLN A 175 12.72 6.28 -14.17
N ARG A 176 13.35 6.02 -13.02
CA ARG A 176 12.83 5.10 -11.99
C ARG A 176 11.46 5.51 -11.45
N LEU A 177 11.09 6.79 -11.56
CA LEU A 177 9.79 7.29 -11.14
C LEU A 177 8.68 7.07 -12.18
N GLY A 178 8.98 6.61 -13.40
CA GLY A 178 7.97 6.49 -14.46
C GLY A 178 6.82 5.55 -14.07
N THR A 179 7.15 4.39 -13.47
CA THR A 179 6.18 3.43 -12.96
C THR A 179 5.37 4.02 -11.80
N TRP A 180 6.05 4.65 -10.84
CA TRP A 180 5.42 5.32 -9.70
C TRP A 180 4.38 6.36 -10.14
N LEU A 181 4.77 7.28 -11.02
CA LEU A 181 3.90 8.37 -11.49
C LEU A 181 2.65 7.80 -12.17
N THR A 182 2.80 6.75 -12.97
CA THR A 182 1.67 6.05 -13.60
C THR A 182 0.70 5.50 -12.54
N TRP A 183 1.23 4.87 -11.49
CA TRP A 183 0.40 4.30 -10.42
C TRP A 183 -0.29 5.39 -9.59
N VAL A 184 0.41 6.48 -9.25
CA VAL A 184 -0.13 7.58 -8.45
C VAL A 184 -1.22 8.35 -9.18
N THR A 185 -1.02 8.68 -10.46
CA THR A 185 -2.06 9.34 -11.30
C THR A 185 -3.34 8.49 -11.36
N GLU A 186 -3.19 7.17 -11.34
CA GLU A 186 -4.31 6.26 -11.26
C GLU A 186 -4.86 6.05 -9.85
N SER A 187 -4.21 6.47 -8.77
CA SER A 187 -4.68 6.17 -7.40
C SER A 187 -5.59 7.25 -6.80
N THR A 188 -6.24 6.95 -5.68
CA THR A 188 -6.98 7.94 -4.89
C THR A 188 -6.07 8.95 -4.15
N LEU A 189 -4.75 8.88 -4.32
CA LEU A 189 -3.82 9.90 -3.82
C LEU A 189 -3.96 11.22 -4.59
N THR A 190 -4.44 11.16 -5.84
CA THR A 190 -4.65 12.35 -6.68
C THR A 190 -6.12 12.73 -6.77
N TRP A 191 -6.40 14.00 -7.05
CA TRP A 191 -7.76 14.46 -7.26
C TRP A 191 -8.43 13.79 -8.45
N ASP A 192 -7.71 13.60 -9.56
CA ASP A 192 -8.24 12.91 -10.75
C ASP A 192 -8.59 11.45 -10.47
N GLY A 193 -7.75 10.75 -9.71
CA GLY A 193 -8.05 9.39 -9.31
C GLY A 193 -9.23 9.28 -8.36
N LYS A 194 -9.35 10.19 -7.37
CA LYS A 194 -10.56 10.31 -6.53
C LYS A 194 -11.81 10.55 -7.39
N ARG A 195 -11.76 11.50 -8.32
CA ARG A 195 -12.88 11.82 -9.22
C ARG A 195 -13.26 10.63 -10.11
N ARG A 196 -12.27 9.88 -10.63
CA ARG A 196 -12.52 8.66 -11.41
C ARG A 196 -13.20 7.58 -10.58
N LEU A 197 -12.75 7.36 -9.34
CA LEU A 197 -13.40 6.41 -8.44
C LEU A 197 -14.85 6.84 -8.13
N LEU A 198 -15.07 8.11 -7.78
CA LEU A 198 -16.41 8.65 -7.51
C LEU A 198 -17.37 8.45 -8.70
N ARG A 199 -16.92 8.71 -9.94
CA ARG A 199 -17.73 8.47 -11.15
C ARG A 199 -18.10 6.98 -11.31
N ARG A 200 -17.20 6.07 -10.96
CA ARG A 200 -17.48 4.62 -10.97
C ARG A 200 -18.51 4.27 -9.92
N LEU A 201 -18.33 4.75 -8.69
CA LEU A 201 -19.24 4.46 -7.58
C LEU A 201 -20.65 5.01 -7.81
N HIS A 202 -20.80 6.09 -8.59
CA HIS A 202 -22.10 6.65 -8.95
C HIS A 202 -23.04 5.63 -9.65
N ARG A 203 -22.51 4.58 -10.27
CA ARG A 203 -23.33 3.50 -10.87
C ARG A 203 -24.13 2.69 -9.83
N TYR A 204 -23.68 2.70 -8.57
CA TYR A 204 -24.35 2.02 -7.46
C TYR A 204 -25.36 2.91 -6.75
N THR A 205 -25.23 4.24 -6.87
CA THR A 205 -26.14 5.19 -6.24
C THR A 205 -27.27 5.66 -7.18
N ASN A 206 -27.19 5.34 -8.48
CA ASN A 206 -28.24 5.66 -9.45
C ASN A 206 -28.77 4.39 -10.15
N PRO A 207 -29.79 3.71 -9.58
CA PRO A 207 -30.29 2.41 -10.07
C PRO A 207 -30.93 2.47 -11.46
N LEU A 208 -31.19 3.65 -12.04
CA LEU A 208 -31.91 3.81 -13.30
C LEU A 208 -31.04 3.69 -14.58
N ARG A 209 -29.71 3.48 -14.47
CA ARG A 209 -28.81 3.32 -15.64
C ARG A 209 -28.25 1.90 -15.82
N GLY A 210 -28.69 0.93 -15.04
CA GLY A 210 -28.01 -0.37 -14.89
C GLY A 210 -28.78 -1.60 -15.36
N ARG A 211 -29.39 -1.59 -16.56
CA ARG A 211 -29.62 -2.78 -17.43
C ARG A 211 -30.40 -2.34 -18.68
N GLY A 212 -29.78 -2.49 -19.85
CA GLY A 212 -30.42 -2.20 -21.13
C GLY A 212 -31.71 -2.99 -21.31
N ALA A 213 -32.79 -2.30 -21.64
CA ALA A 213 -34.02 -2.87 -22.16
C ALA A 213 -33.74 -3.56 -23.51
N ARG A 214 -33.32 -4.83 -23.49
CA ARG A 214 -33.53 -5.73 -24.63
C ARG A 214 -34.91 -6.38 -24.46
N ARG A 215 -35.97 -5.66 -24.83
CA ARG A 215 -37.25 -6.30 -25.15
C ARG A 215 -37.04 -7.08 -26.46
N ARG A 216 -36.91 -8.41 -26.36
CA ARG A 216 -37.27 -9.29 -27.47
C ARG A 216 -38.79 -9.18 -27.64
N ILE A 217 -39.22 -8.46 -28.66
CA ILE A 217 -40.59 -8.58 -29.16
C ILE A 217 -40.60 -9.84 -30.01
N ALA A 218 -41.26 -10.89 -29.53
CA ALA A 218 -41.71 -11.98 -30.36
C ALA A 218 -42.80 -11.43 -31.30
N ARG A 219 -42.61 -11.56 -32.62
CA ARG A 219 -43.70 -11.46 -33.58
C ARG A 219 -44.31 -12.86 -33.72
N VAL A 220 -45.57 -12.97 -33.35
CA VAL A 220 -46.53 -13.92 -33.92
C VAL A 220 -47.03 -13.31 -35.22
#